data_AF-A0A2W5QLG7-F1
#
_entry.id   AF-A0A2W5QLG7-F1
#
_cell.length_a   1.000
_cell.length_b   1.000
_cell.length_c   1.000
_cell.angle_alpha   90.00
_cell.angle_beta   90.00
_cell.angle_gamma   90.00
#
_symmetry.space_group_name_H-M   'P 1'
#
loop_
_entity.id
_entity.type
_entity.pdbx_description
1 polymer ?
#
loop_
_entity_poly.entity_id
_entity_poly.type
_entity_poly.pdbx_seq_one_letter_code
_entity_poly.pdbx_strand_id
1 'polypeptide(L)' 'MKVLRLKPGKERSLLRRHPWIFDAAIAKGGGDAGETVRVE' A
#
# COMPACT_ATOMS: atom_id res chain seq x y z
N MET A 1 -1.85 -13.81 4.09
CA MET A 1 -1.30 -12.68 3.32
C MET A 1 -1.70 -11.40 4.02
N LYS A 2 -0.75 -10.57 4.46
CA LYS A 2 -1.07 -9.31 5.12
C LYS A 2 -1.65 -8.30 4.13
N VAL A 3 -2.45 -7.38 4.65
CA VAL A 3 -3.15 -6.35 3.86
C VAL A 3 -2.66 -4.98 4.30
N LEU A 4 -2.26 -4.15 3.33
CA LEU A 4 -1.98 -2.73 3.50
C LEU A 4 -3.19 -1.93 3.03
N ARG A 5 -3.80 -1.17 3.95
CA ARG A 5 -4.95 -0.33 3.64
C ARG A 5 -4.49 1.11 3.44
N LEU A 6 -4.79 1.70 2.30
CA LEU A 6 -4.38 3.06 1.96
C LEU A 6 -5.30 4.10 2.61
N LYS A 7 -4.75 5.29 2.84
CA LYS A 7 -5.54 6.47 3.19
C LYS A 7 -6.43 6.85 1.99
N PRO A 8 -7.66 7.34 2.22
CA PRO A 8 -8.53 7.79 1.14
C PRO A 8 -7.84 8.79 0.21
N GLY A 9 -7.90 8.54 -1.10
CA GLY A 9 -7.31 9.38 -2.14
C GLY A 9 -5.81 9.13 -2.40
N LYS A 10 -5.14 8.25 -1.65
CA LYS A 10 -3.72 7.89 -1.85
C LYS A 10 -3.52 6.70 -2.80
N GLU A 11 -4.59 6.12 -3.33
CA GLU A 11 -4.60 5.08 -4.36
C GLU A 11 -4.30 5.60 -5.78
N ARG A 12 -4.32 6.93 -5.99
CA ARG A 12 -4.12 7.56 -7.31
C ARG A 12 -2.83 7.14 -8.01
N SER A 13 -1.75 6.95 -7.25
CA SER A 13 -0.46 6.48 -7.81
C SER A 13 -0.58 5.05 -8.34
N LEU A 14 -1.29 4.17 -7.63
CA LEU A 14 -1.50 2.77 -8.04
C LEU A 14 -2.44 2.66 -9.24
N LEU A 15 -3.47 3.50 -9.32
CA LEU A 15 -4.34 3.60 -10.49
C LEU A 15 -3.57 3.99 -11.77
N ARG A 16 -2.45 4.71 -11.59
CA ARG A 16 -1.51 5.07 -12.67
C ARG A 16 -0.37 4.05 -12.84
N ARG A 17 -0.46 2.88 -12.19
CA ARG A 17 0.54 1.80 -12.21
C ARG A 17 1.93 2.24 -11.72
N HIS A 18 1.98 3.23 -10.82
CA HIS A 18 3.23 3.58 -10.15
C HIS A 18 3.67 2.42 -9.26
N PRO A 19 4.95 2.00 -9.30
CA PRO A 19 5.40 0.79 -8.65
C PRO A 19 5.55 0.92 -7.13
N TRP A 20 5.61 2.13 -6.58
CA TRP A 20 5.91 2.36 -5.17
C TRP A 20 4.73 2.92 -4.38
N ILE A 21 4.63 2.48 -3.12
CA ILE A 21 3.75 3.00 -2.06
C ILE A 21 4.64 3.55 -0.95
N PHE A 22 4.39 4.78 -0.52
CA PHE A 22 5.15 5.43 0.55
C PHE A 22 4.42 5.29 1.89
N ASP A 23 5.17 5.29 3.00
CA ASP A 23 4.63 5.18 4.37
C ASP A 23 3.49 6.18 4.66
N ALA A 24 3.63 7.42 4.18
CA ALA A 24 2.61 8.46 4.32
C ALA A 24 1.24 8.09 3.70
N ALA A 25 1.18 7.15 2.76
CA ALA A 25 -0.02 6.67 2.10
C ALA A 25 -0.73 5.55 2.88
N ILE A 26 -0.07 4.90 3.84
CA ILE A 26 -0.60 3.75 4.58
C ILE A 26 -1.50 4.26 5.72
N ALA A 27 -2.73 3.77 5.79
CA ALA A 27 -3.66 4.05 6.88
C ALA A 27 -3.59 2.97 7.98
N LYS A 28 -3.46 1.70 7.58
CA LYS A 28 -3.39 0.56 8.48
C LYS A 28 -2.71 -0.63 7.81
N GLY A 29 -2.09 -1.49 8.61
CA GLY A 29 -1.45 -2.72 8.15
C GLY A 29 0.07 -2.60 8.14
N GLY A 30 0.72 -3.69 7.77
CA GLY A 30 2.18 -3.79 7.70
C GLY A 30 2.59 -5.08 7.02
N GLY A 31 3.89 -5.23 6.79
CA GLY A 31 4.52 -6.40 6.21
C GLY A 31 5.93 -6.56 6.75
N ASP A 32 6.42 -7.79 6.78
CA ASP A 32 7.83 -8.04 7.04
C ASP A 32 8.66 -7.74 5.78
N ALA A 33 9.95 -7.48 5.93
CA ALA A 33 10.82 -7.21 4.79
C ALA A 33 10.83 -8.40 3.81
N GLY A 34 10.51 -8.15 2.54
CA GLY A 34 10.42 -9.17 1.49
C GLY A 34 9.10 -9.95 1.47
N GLU A 35 8.16 -9.70 2.38
CA GLU A 35 6.85 -10.36 2.38
C GLU A 35 5.98 -9.86 1.23
N THR A 36 5.26 -10.77 0.58
CA THR A 36 4.22 -10.42 -0.40
C THR A 36 2.94 -10.01 0.33
N VAL A 37 2.46 -8.79 0.06
CA VAL A 37 1.29 -8.19 0.71
C VAL A 37 0.21 -7.80 -0.30
N ARG A 38 -1.04 -7.79 0.14
CA ARG A 38 -2.18 -7.27 -0.64
C ARG A 38 -2.37 -5.79 -0.32
N VAL A 39 -2.71 -4.99 -1.31
CA VAL A 39 -3.01 -3.57 -1.12
C VAL A 39 -4.50 -3.34 -1.34
N GLU A 40 -5.15 -2.63 -0.41
CA GLU A 40 -6.56 -2.22 -0.42
C GLU A 40 -6.71 -0.71 -0.34
#